data_AF-A0A4Z2H1M9-F1
#
_entry.id   AF-A0A4Z2H1M9-F1
#
_cell.length_a   1.000
_cell.length_b   1.000
_cell.length_c   1.000
_cell.angle_alpha   90.00
_cell.angle_beta   90.00
_cell.angle_gamma   90.00
#
_symmetry.space_group_name_H-M   'P 1'
#
loop_
_entity.id
_entity.type
_entity.pdbx_description
1 polymer ?
#
loop_
_entity_poly.entity_id
_entity_poly.type
_entity_poly.pdbx_seq_one_letter_code
_entity_poly.pdbx_strand_id
1 'polypeptide(L)'
;MVDAGVVKMWSWVFTVTVLLSSMNRSEAQGRCDNVQAADIVFLVDGSSSIGRANFLQVKGFMAGIVKPLASSVGESGIRFGVIQYSDTSRVEFTLSTHLVGTELVNAVENLNYKGGNTRTGAGLKFVIDNFFNPASSRDVPKVRGAAIIWGFQL
;
A
#
# COMPACT_ATOMS: atom_id res chain seq x y z
N MET A 1 -20.12 -56.20 0.95
CA MET A 1 -18.67 -56.07 0.76
C MET A 1 -18.43 -54.74 0.08
N VAL A 2 -17.87 -53.76 0.78
CA VAL A 2 -17.65 -52.41 0.23
C VAL A 2 -16.39 -52.45 -0.63
N ASP A 3 -16.46 -51.97 -1.86
CA ASP A 3 -15.40 -52.05 -2.87
C ASP A 3 -14.10 -51.37 -2.36
N ALA A 4 -12.98 -52.09 -2.45
CA ALA A 4 -11.66 -51.62 -2.04
C ALA A 4 -11.22 -50.35 -2.80
N GLY A 5 -11.80 -50.07 -3.98
CA GLY A 5 -11.59 -48.83 -4.72
C GLY A 5 -12.13 -47.59 -4.01
N VAL A 6 -13.26 -47.71 -3.31
CA VAL A 6 -13.89 -46.61 -2.57
C VAL A 6 -13.01 -46.24 -1.37
N VAL A 7 -12.55 -47.22 -0.60
CA VAL A 7 -11.73 -47.00 0.61
C VAL A 7 -10.39 -46.30 0.28
N LYS A 8 -9.77 -46.65 -0.86
CA LYS A 8 -8.57 -45.96 -1.36
C LYS A 8 -8.86 -44.51 -1.75
N MET A 9 -10.00 -44.22 -2.37
CA MET A 9 -10.37 -42.87 -2.80
C MET A 9 -10.59 -41.94 -1.60
N TRP A 10 -11.26 -42.42 -0.55
CA TRP A 10 -11.42 -41.63 0.69
C TRP A 10 -10.08 -41.38 1.38
N SER A 11 -9.17 -42.35 1.40
CA SER A 11 -7.84 -42.18 1.99
C SER A 11 -7.06 -41.04 1.32
N TRP A 12 -7.06 -40.97 -0.01
CA TRP A 12 -6.36 -39.90 -0.74
C TRP A 12 -6.99 -38.52 -0.53
N VAL A 13 -8.32 -38.44 -0.50
CA VAL A 13 -9.03 -37.18 -0.22
C VAL A 13 -8.72 -36.67 1.18
N PHE A 14 -8.68 -37.57 2.19
CA PHE A 14 -8.30 -37.20 3.56
C PHE A 14 -6.83 -36.75 3.63
N THR A 15 -5.90 -37.43 2.95
CA THR A 15 -4.48 -37.04 2.95
C THR A 15 -4.26 -35.70 2.24
N VAL A 16 -4.89 -35.45 1.09
CA VAL A 16 -4.80 -34.17 0.37
C VAL A 16 -5.43 -33.04 1.19
N THR A 17 -6.56 -33.26 1.86
CA THR A 17 -7.19 -32.26 2.72
C THR A 17 -6.29 -31.92 3.92
N VAL A 18 -5.71 -32.94 4.57
CA VAL A 18 -4.76 -32.73 5.69
C VAL A 18 -3.50 -32.01 5.21
N LEU A 19 -2.96 -32.35 4.03
CA LEU A 19 -1.81 -31.67 3.43
C LEU A 19 -2.11 -30.22 3.05
N LEU A 20 -3.29 -29.94 2.47
CA LEU A 20 -3.75 -28.56 2.22
C LEU A 20 -3.98 -27.77 3.51
N SER A 21 -4.36 -28.44 4.60
CA SER A 21 -4.49 -27.85 5.94
C SER A 21 -3.15 -27.58 6.62
N SER A 22 -2.09 -28.28 6.21
CA SER A 22 -0.74 -28.20 6.77
C SER A 22 0.25 -27.42 5.89
N MET A 23 -0.18 -26.96 4.71
CA MET A 23 0.43 -25.80 4.05
C MET A 23 0.16 -24.57 4.89
N ASN A 24 1.03 -24.37 5.86
CA ASN A 24 1.08 -23.22 6.73
C ASN A 24 1.02 -21.91 5.93
N ARG A 25 -0.07 -21.14 6.10
CA ARG A 25 -0.11 -19.70 5.76
C ARG A 25 0.94 -18.88 6.54
N SER A 26 1.69 -19.49 7.47
CA SER A 26 2.55 -18.80 8.42
C SER A 26 3.92 -18.36 7.89
N GLU A 27 4.39 -18.83 6.74
CA GLU A 27 5.69 -18.38 6.19
C GLU A 27 5.63 -16.95 5.60
N ALA A 28 4.45 -16.49 5.18
CA ALA A 28 4.22 -15.09 4.79
C ALA A 28 3.79 -14.20 5.98
N GLN A 29 3.31 -14.82 7.06
CA GLN A 29 2.75 -14.20 8.26
C GLN A 29 3.91 -13.69 9.16
N GLY A 30 4.92 -14.52 9.43
CA GLY A 30 5.94 -14.26 10.46
C GLY A 30 6.86 -13.03 10.29
N ARG A 31 6.87 -12.36 9.14
CA ARG A 31 7.65 -11.12 8.91
C ARG A 31 6.80 -9.85 8.82
N CYS A 32 5.48 -9.99 8.68
CA CYS A 32 4.52 -8.89 8.55
C CYS A 32 3.50 -8.81 9.70
N ASP A 33 3.50 -9.77 10.63
CA ASP A 33 2.55 -9.81 11.77
C ASP A 33 2.78 -8.74 12.84
N ASN A 34 3.90 -8.02 12.79
CA ASN A 34 4.27 -7.03 13.80
C ASN A 34 4.71 -5.69 13.19
N VAL A 35 4.08 -5.24 12.10
CA VAL A 35 4.21 -3.82 11.71
C VAL A 35 3.38 -2.98 12.69
N GLN A 36 3.91 -2.81 13.90
CA GLN A 36 3.31 -1.92 14.91
C GLN A 36 3.44 -0.45 14.49
N ALA A 37 4.41 -0.15 13.62
CA ALA A 37 4.68 1.19 13.12
C ALA A 37 5.39 1.15 11.76
N ALA A 38 4.93 1.98 10.83
CA ALA A 38 5.56 2.18 9.53
C ALA A 38 5.32 3.60 9.02
N ASP A 39 6.25 4.09 8.21
CA ASP A 39 6.07 5.33 7.45
C ASP A 39 5.93 4.94 5.97
N ILE A 40 4.75 5.20 5.40
CA ILE A 40 4.40 4.86 4.02
C ILE A 40 4.13 6.13 3.24
N VAL A 41 4.79 6.28 2.09
CA VAL A 41 4.58 7.45 1.21
C VAL A 41 4.12 6.97 -0.15
N PHE A 42 2.94 7.44 -0.57
CA PHE A 42 2.47 7.24 -1.93
C PHE A 42 3.05 8.33 -2.83
N LEU A 43 3.83 7.92 -3.81
CA LEU A 43 4.21 8.78 -4.93
C LEU A 43 3.31 8.46 -6.12
N VAL A 44 2.47 9.41 -6.49
CA VAL A 44 1.36 9.20 -7.41
C VAL A 44 1.55 10.02 -8.68
N ASP A 45 1.40 9.39 -9.85
CA ASP A 45 1.36 10.11 -11.11
C ASP A 45 0.03 10.87 -11.25
N GLY A 46 0.12 12.20 -11.25
CA GLY A 46 -1.02 13.12 -11.41
C GLY A 46 -1.02 13.81 -12.78
N SER A 47 -0.28 13.31 -13.77
CA SER A 47 -0.15 13.95 -15.08
C SER A 47 -1.38 13.81 -15.98
N SER A 48 -1.45 14.67 -17.00
CA SER A 48 -2.46 14.75 -18.04
C SER A 48 -2.66 13.46 -18.82
N SER A 49 -1.61 12.63 -18.95
CA SER A 49 -1.71 11.32 -19.61
C SER A 49 -2.64 10.38 -18.86
N ILE A 50 -2.61 10.41 -17.52
CA ILE A 50 -3.51 9.62 -16.67
C ILE A 50 -4.96 10.06 -16.88
N GLY A 51 -5.21 11.37 -16.81
CA GLY A 51 -6.56 11.92 -16.92
C GLY A 51 -7.42 11.72 -15.68
N ARG A 52 -8.48 12.54 -15.54
CA ARG A 52 -9.34 12.55 -14.35
C ARG A 52 -10.02 11.21 -14.07
N ALA A 53 -10.44 10.49 -15.12
CA ALA A 53 -11.16 9.23 -14.98
C ALA A 53 -10.25 8.13 -14.39
N ASN A 54 -9.04 7.96 -14.90
CA ASN A 54 -8.10 6.96 -14.37
C ASN A 54 -7.56 7.37 -13.00
N PHE A 55 -7.47 8.67 -12.71
CA PHE A 55 -7.08 9.13 -11.37
C PHE A 55 -8.08 8.67 -10.28
N LEU A 56 -9.36 8.44 -10.61
CA LEU A 56 -10.29 7.82 -9.66
C LEU A 56 -9.90 6.39 -9.30
N GLN A 57 -9.34 5.62 -10.25
CA GLN A 57 -8.83 4.26 -9.98
C GLN A 57 -7.60 4.30 -9.08
N VAL A 58 -6.71 5.26 -9.32
CA VAL A 58 -5.53 5.50 -8.48
C VAL A 58 -5.94 5.84 -7.03
N LYS A 59 -6.96 6.68 -6.83
CA LYS A 59 -7.56 6.94 -5.51
C LYS A 59 -8.16 5.68 -4.90
N GLY A 60 -8.87 4.87 -5.70
CA GLY A 60 -9.44 3.60 -5.26
C GLY A 60 -8.37 2.60 -4.80
N PHE A 61 -7.25 2.52 -5.52
CA PHE A 61 -6.12 1.67 -5.15
C PHE A 61 -5.49 2.12 -3.82
N MET A 62 -5.21 3.42 -3.66
CA MET A 62 -4.71 3.96 -2.38
C MET A 62 -5.70 3.68 -1.23
N ALA A 63 -6.99 3.91 -1.45
CA ALA A 63 -8.02 3.63 -0.45
C ALA A 63 -8.09 2.14 -0.10
N GLY A 64 -7.88 1.23 -1.07
CA GLY A 64 -7.81 -0.21 -0.86
C GLY A 64 -6.64 -0.64 0.03
N ILE A 65 -5.53 0.12 0.03
CA ILE A 65 -4.39 -0.11 0.93
C ILE A 65 -4.64 0.51 2.30
N VAL A 66 -5.18 1.73 2.34
CA VAL A 66 -5.33 2.49 3.59
C VAL A 66 -6.45 1.93 4.47
N LYS A 67 -7.59 1.55 3.90
CA LYS A 67 -8.78 1.11 4.67
C LYS A 67 -8.49 -0.08 5.59
N PRO A 68 -7.81 -1.15 5.16
CA PRO A 68 -7.46 -2.27 6.06
C PRO A 68 -6.49 -1.87 7.18
N LEU A 69 -5.68 -0.83 6.99
CA LEU A 69 -4.65 -0.37 7.92
C LEU A 69 -5.13 0.77 8.82
N ALA A 70 -6.34 1.28 8.62
CA ALA A 70 -6.85 2.49 9.27
C ALA A 70 -6.87 2.40 10.81
N SER A 71 -7.08 1.20 11.37
CA SER A 71 -7.05 0.96 12.83
C SER A 71 -5.65 1.07 13.45
N SER A 72 -4.60 0.93 12.65
CA SER A 72 -3.20 1.04 13.08
C SER A 72 -2.59 2.42 12.78
N VAL A 73 -3.38 3.34 12.21
CA VAL A 73 -2.93 4.71 11.95
C VAL A 73 -2.83 5.49 13.24
N GLY A 74 -1.69 6.16 13.46
CA GLY A 74 -1.45 6.94 14.66
C GLY A 74 -0.02 7.46 14.75
N GLU A 75 0.23 8.30 15.75
CA GLU A 75 1.55 8.92 15.94
C GLU A 75 2.68 7.88 16.17
N SER A 76 2.41 6.90 17.04
CA SER A 76 3.28 5.75 17.28
C SER A 76 3.05 4.61 16.29
N GLY A 77 1.96 4.65 15.51
CA GLY A 77 1.54 3.61 14.58
C GLY A 77 2.04 3.80 13.14
N ILE A 78 1.19 3.37 12.20
CA ILE A 78 1.38 3.56 10.76
C ILE A 78 1.03 5.00 10.40
N ARG A 79 1.86 5.61 9.55
CA ARG A 79 1.69 6.97 9.07
C ARG A 79 1.77 6.99 7.56
N PHE A 80 0.94 7.82 6.94
CA PHE A 80 0.86 7.92 5.48
C PHE A 80 1.14 9.34 5.01
N GLY A 81 1.88 9.45 3.91
CA GLY A 81 2.05 10.67 3.14
C GLY A 81 1.66 10.45 1.69
N VAL A 82 1.26 11.51 1.00
CA VAL A 82 0.95 11.47 -0.44
C VAL A 82 1.63 12.64 -1.15
N ILE A 83 2.29 12.32 -2.25
CA ILE A 83 2.90 13.29 -3.17
C ILE A 83 2.38 12.98 -4.57
N GLN A 84 1.81 13.98 -5.23
CA GLN A 84 1.52 13.90 -6.65
C GLN A 84 2.69 14.47 -7.46
N TYR A 85 3.08 13.80 -8.53
CA TYR A 85 4.02 14.34 -9.51
C TYR A 85 3.37 14.49 -10.88
N SER A 86 3.71 15.56 -11.59
CA SER A 86 3.46 15.74 -13.01
C SER A 86 4.65 16.50 -13.62
N ASP A 87 4.49 17.77 -14.00
CA ASP A 87 5.62 18.64 -14.37
C ASP A 87 6.37 19.15 -13.14
N THR A 88 5.67 19.21 -12.01
CA THR A 88 6.18 19.55 -10.67
C THR A 88 5.66 18.54 -9.65
N SER A 89 6.32 18.45 -8.49
CA SER A 89 5.80 17.67 -7.37
C SER A 89 4.92 18.55 -6.48
N ARG A 90 3.80 18.00 -5.99
CA ARG A 90 2.92 18.62 -5.00
C ARG A 90 2.74 17.67 -3.83
N VAL A 91 3.12 18.11 -2.64
CA VAL A 91 2.82 17.39 -1.40
C VAL A 91 1.34 17.62 -1.10
N GLU A 92 0.57 16.54 -1.07
CA GLU A 92 -0.86 16.59 -0.70
C GLU A 92 -0.99 16.60 0.81
N PHE A 93 -0.25 15.70 1.48
CA PHE A 93 -0.11 15.69 2.92
C PHE A 93 1.13 14.88 3.35
N THR A 94 1.60 15.17 4.56
CA THR A 94 2.81 14.56 5.14
C THR A 94 2.46 13.47 6.15
N LEU A 95 3.47 12.72 6.61
CA LEU A 95 3.31 11.65 7.61
C LEU A 95 2.74 12.13 8.96
N SER A 96 2.75 13.44 9.24
CA SER A 96 2.19 14.02 10.47
C SER A 96 0.81 14.65 10.28
N THR A 97 0.26 14.66 9.06
CA THR A 97 -0.98 15.39 8.77
C THR A 97 -2.22 14.62 9.19
N HIS A 98 -2.32 13.32 8.86
CA HIS A 98 -3.49 12.49 9.18
C HIS A 98 -3.08 11.34 10.09
N LEU A 99 -3.30 11.51 11.39
CA LEU A 99 -2.99 10.52 12.43
C LEU A 99 -4.23 9.73 12.88
N VAL A 100 -5.37 9.99 12.27
CA VAL A 100 -6.63 9.26 12.49
C VAL A 100 -7.02 8.55 11.19
N GLY A 101 -7.26 7.24 11.26
CA GLY A 101 -7.50 6.42 10.07
C GLY A 101 -8.70 6.87 9.22
N THR A 102 -9.79 7.31 9.85
CA THR A 102 -10.99 7.80 9.12
C THR A 102 -10.70 9.10 8.37
N GLU A 103 -9.95 10.02 8.97
CA GLU A 103 -9.50 11.26 8.33
C GLU A 103 -8.57 10.97 7.16
N LEU A 104 -7.65 10.01 7.32
CA LEU A 104 -6.74 9.60 6.26
C LEU A 104 -7.51 9.01 5.06
N VAL A 105 -8.48 8.12 5.30
CA VAL A 105 -9.31 7.55 4.21
C VAL A 105 -10.04 8.68 3.47
N ASN A 106 -10.67 9.60 4.21
CA ASN A 106 -11.35 10.74 3.63
C ASN A 106 -10.39 11.65 2.83
N ALA A 107 -9.18 11.88 3.32
CA ALA A 107 -8.18 12.69 2.62
C ALA A 107 -7.77 12.06 1.29
N VAL A 108 -7.52 10.74 1.27
CA VAL A 108 -7.20 9.98 0.05
C VAL A 108 -8.37 10.03 -0.96
N GLU A 109 -9.59 9.81 -0.49
CA GLU A 109 -10.80 9.84 -1.32
C GLU A 109 -11.14 11.25 -1.84
N ASN A 110 -10.59 12.31 -1.25
CA ASN A 110 -10.79 13.70 -1.67
C ASN A 110 -9.57 14.30 -2.39
N LEU A 111 -8.55 13.50 -2.72
CA LEU A 111 -7.42 14.00 -3.51
C LEU A 111 -7.87 14.61 -4.83
N ASN A 112 -7.34 15.79 -5.11
CA ASN A 112 -7.60 16.56 -6.31
C ASN A 112 -6.59 16.20 -7.39
N TYR A 113 -7.09 15.84 -8.57
CA TYR A 113 -6.25 15.58 -9.74
C TYR A 113 -5.40 16.81 -10.11
N LYS A 114 -4.07 16.62 -10.20
CA LYS A 114 -3.11 17.71 -10.48
C LYS A 114 -3.10 18.14 -11.95
N GLY A 115 -3.10 17.20 -12.90
CA GLY A 115 -2.85 17.48 -14.32
C GLY A 115 -1.41 17.93 -14.61
N GLY A 116 -1.12 18.21 -15.88
CA GLY A 116 0.19 18.68 -16.35
C GLY A 116 0.96 17.64 -17.17
N ASN A 117 2.14 17.98 -17.68
CA ASN A 117 3.03 17.05 -18.38
C ASN A 117 3.60 15.98 -17.42
N THR A 118 4.11 14.87 -17.96
CA THR A 118 4.68 13.78 -17.16
C THR A 118 6.19 13.94 -17.05
N ARG A 119 6.73 14.31 -15.88
CA ARG A 119 8.18 14.37 -15.59
C ARG A 119 8.58 13.47 -14.42
N THR A 120 8.47 12.16 -14.63
CA THR A 120 8.77 11.14 -13.61
C THR A 120 10.16 11.28 -12.99
N GLY A 121 11.19 11.58 -13.78
CA GLY A 121 12.57 11.71 -13.27
C GLY A 121 12.71 12.80 -12.20
N ALA A 122 12.00 13.93 -12.36
CA ALA A 122 11.99 15.01 -11.38
C ALA A 122 11.17 14.64 -10.13
N GLY A 123 10.06 13.91 -10.32
CA GLY A 123 9.23 13.40 -9.21
C GLY A 123 10.00 12.44 -8.31
N LEU A 124 10.72 11.47 -8.90
CA LEU A 124 11.49 10.50 -8.13
C LEU A 124 12.64 11.16 -7.36
N LYS A 125 13.35 12.11 -7.99
CA LYS A 125 14.41 12.87 -7.31
C LYS A 125 13.87 13.70 -6.13
N PHE A 126 12.72 14.34 -6.30
CA PHE A 126 12.07 15.09 -5.21
C PHE A 126 11.77 14.20 -3.99
N VAL A 127 11.27 12.98 -4.20
CA VAL A 127 11.01 12.04 -3.10
C VAL A 127 12.28 11.60 -2.40
N ILE A 128 13.33 11.26 -3.16
CA ILE A 128 14.62 10.87 -2.58
C ILE A 128 15.19 12.00 -1.71
N ASP A 129 15.20 13.22 -2.24
CA ASP A 129 15.83 14.36 -1.57
C ASP A 129 15.05 14.84 -0.33
N ASN A 130 13.72 14.68 -0.31
CA ASN A 130 12.87 15.26 0.76
C ASN A 130 12.35 14.22 1.77
N PHE A 131 12.13 12.98 1.36
CA PHE A 131 11.50 11.96 2.20
C PHE A 131 12.46 10.92 2.77
N PHE A 132 13.56 10.63 2.07
CA PHE A 132 14.57 9.68 2.54
C PHE A 132 15.80 10.35 3.18
N ASN A 133 15.78 11.68 3.37
CA ASN A 133 16.85 12.38 4.06
C ASN A 133 16.88 11.97 5.56
N PRO A 134 18.01 11.50 6.12
CA PRO A 134 18.11 11.07 7.51
C PRO A 134 17.61 12.10 8.53
N ALA A 135 17.64 13.40 8.21
CA ALA A 135 17.17 14.47 9.08
C ALA A 135 15.64 14.46 9.35
N SER A 136 14.84 13.79 8.50
CA SER A 136 13.40 13.59 8.74
C SER A 136 13.10 12.30 9.53
N SER A 137 14.14 11.54 9.90
CA SER A 137 14.03 10.28 10.62
C SER A 137 13.79 10.48 12.11
N ARG A 138 12.65 10.01 12.62
CA ARG A 138 12.49 9.72 14.05
C ARG A 138 13.29 8.47 14.42
N ASP A 139 13.88 8.48 15.60
CA ASP A 139 14.76 7.44 16.17
C ASP A 139 13.96 6.24 16.71
N VAL A 140 13.09 5.68 15.88
CA VAL A 140 12.22 4.55 16.20
C VAL A 140 12.46 3.47 15.15
N PRO A 141 12.56 2.17 15.50
CA PRO A 141 12.66 1.10 14.51
C PRO A 141 11.34 0.99 13.71
N LYS A 142 11.19 1.82 12.68
CA LYS A 142 10.03 1.85 11.78
C LYS A 142 10.45 1.43 10.38
N VAL A 143 9.64 0.59 9.74
CA VAL A 143 9.80 0.30 8.32
C VAL A 143 9.42 1.54 7.52
N ARG A 144 10.34 2.03 6.69
CA ARG A 144 10.08 3.12 5.73
C ARG A 144 9.92 2.55 4.34
N GLY A 145 8.79 2.82 3.70
CA GLY A 145 8.51 2.40 2.34
C GLY A 145 7.94 3.55 1.51
N ALA A 146 8.39 3.66 0.27
CA ALA A 146 7.71 4.46 -0.75
C ALA A 146 7.00 3.50 -1.71
N ALA A 147 5.69 3.69 -1.86
CA ALA A 147 4.90 3.00 -2.87
C ALA A 147 4.73 3.96 -4.06
N ILE A 148 5.27 3.56 -5.22
CA ILE A 148 5.11 4.34 -6.45
C ILE A 148 3.88 3.80 -7.18
N ILE A 149 2.86 4.63 -7.31
CA ILE A 149 1.61 4.28 -8.00
C ILE A 149 1.61 4.99 -9.34
N TRP A 150 1.98 4.23 -10.37
CA TRP A 150 1.79 4.65 -11.76
C TRP A 150 0.36 4.33 -12.20
N GLY A 151 -0.34 5.32 -12.72
CA GLY A 151 -1.57 5.05 -13.45
C GLY A 151 -1.22 4.33 -14.74
N PHE A 152 -1.72 3.11 -14.90
CA PHE A 152 -1.50 2.30 -16.08
C PHE A 152 -2.10 3.02 -17.30
N GLN A 153 -1.25 3.46 -18.23
CA GLN A 153 -1.67 3.98 -19.52
C GLN A 153 -1.94 2.78 -20.44
N LEU A 154 -3.19 2.59 -20.88
CA LEU A 154 -3.48 1.81 -22.10
C LEU A 154 -3.59 2.78 -23.27
#